data_AF-A0A8J3UCB0-F1
#
_entry.id   AF-A0A8J3UCB0-F1
#
_cell.length_a   1.000
_cell.length_b   1.000
_cell.length_c   1.000
_cell.angle_alpha   90.00
_cell.angle_beta   90.00
_cell.angle_gamma   90.00
#
_symmetry.space_group_name_H-M   'P 1'
#
loop_
_entity.id
_entity.type
_entity.pdbx_description
1 polymer ?
#
loop_
_entity_poly.entity_id
_entity_poly.type
_entity_poly.pdbx_seq_one_letter_code
_entity_poly.pdbx_strand_id
1 'polypeptide(L)'
;MSSASDVITEALATNPTTGDAILDALGNAGFVVMRSEGGPAWMPSTPRSLAKVQRYAQLAREHKDITVVARLMNVSVRHAERYAAAAAACGLLDKQTS
;
A
#
# COMPACT_ATOMS: atom_id res chain seq x y z
N MET A 1 -5.97 22.42 22.86
CA MET A 1 -5.35 21.69 21.73
C MET A 1 -6.32 20.61 21.32
N SER A 2 -6.74 20.60 20.05
CA SER A 2 -7.53 19.48 19.51
C SER A 2 -6.64 18.25 19.42
N SER A 3 -7.17 17.08 19.79
CA SER A 3 -6.44 15.83 19.63
C SER A 3 -6.42 15.41 18.15
N ALA A 4 -5.49 14.54 17.76
CA ALA A 4 -5.45 14.01 16.40
C ALA A 4 -6.77 13.30 16.02
N SER A 5 -7.43 12.64 16.97
CA SER A 5 -8.74 12.01 16.75
C SER A 5 -9.84 13.02 16.48
N ASP A 6 -9.83 14.18 17.14
CA ASP A 6 -10.83 15.22 16.92
C ASP A 6 -10.69 15.79 15.50
N VAL A 7 -9.46 16.07 15.09
CA VAL A 7 -9.14 16.61 13.75
C VAL A 7 -9.51 15.61 12.65
N ILE A 8 -9.23 14.32 12.85
CA ILE A 8 -9.62 13.27 11.89
C ILE A 8 -11.14 13.14 11.80
N THR A 9 -11.84 13.19 12.94
CA THR A 9 -13.31 13.08 12.98
C THR A 9 -13.97 14.24 12.26
N GLU A 10 -13.47 15.47 12.47
CA GLU A 10 -13.93 16.67 11.78
C GLU A 10 -13.65 16.61 10.27
N ALA A 11 -12.44 16.18 9.88
CA ALA A 11 -12.08 16.03 8.48
C ALA A 11 -12.97 14.99 7.75
N LEU A 12 -13.26 13.85 8.41
CA LEU A 12 -14.14 12.82 7.87
C LEU A 12 -15.59 13.29 7.74
N ALA A 13 -16.08 14.10 8.70
CA ALA A 13 -17.42 14.66 8.65
C ALA A 13 -17.58 15.71 7.53
N THR A 14 -16.50 16.42 7.20
CA THR A 14 -16.51 17.52 6.22
C THR A 14 -16.29 17.01 4.80
N ASN A 15 -15.41 16.01 4.61
CA ASN A 15 -15.10 15.48 3.29
C ASN A 15 -14.69 13.99 3.36
N PRO A 16 -15.65 13.05 3.26
CA PRO A 16 -15.44 11.65 3.66
C PRO A 16 -14.55 10.82 2.72
N THR A 17 -14.07 11.36 1.60
CA THR A 17 -13.62 10.53 0.47
C THR A 17 -12.14 10.58 0.12
N THR A 18 -11.33 11.49 0.67
CA THR A 18 -9.91 11.55 0.31
C THR A 18 -9.01 11.56 1.54
N GLY A 19 -8.14 10.55 1.64
CA GLY A 19 -7.12 10.47 2.68
C GLY A 19 -6.23 11.72 2.72
N ASP A 20 -6.03 12.37 1.56
CA ASP A 20 -5.29 13.62 1.45
C ASP A 20 -5.93 14.76 2.25
N ALA A 21 -7.27 14.86 2.27
CA ALA A 21 -7.96 15.90 3.05
C ALA A 21 -7.76 15.71 4.56
N ILE A 22 -7.68 14.46 5.03
CA ILE A 22 -7.39 14.14 6.43
C ILE A 22 -5.94 14.50 6.77
N LEU A 23 -5.01 14.20 5.86
CA LEU A 23 -3.60 14.55 6.02
C LEU A 23 -3.38 16.07 6.02
N ASP A 24 -4.08 16.82 5.17
CA ASP A 24 -4.06 18.28 5.16
C ASP A 24 -4.61 18.86 6.48
N ALA A 25 -5.74 18.33 6.98
CA ALA A 25 -6.32 18.76 8.25
C ALA A 25 -5.36 18.54 9.43
N LEU A 26 -4.69 17.39 9.47
CA LEU A 26 -3.67 17.09 10.48
C LEU A 26 -2.48 18.04 10.38
N GLY A 27 -2.00 18.34 9.19
CA GLY A 27 -0.92 19.31 8.97
C GLY A 27 -1.30 20.71 9.46
N ASN A 28 -2.50 21.18 9.12
CA ASN A 28 -3.02 22.49 9.54
C ASN A 28 -3.21 22.59 11.06
N ALA A 29 -3.51 21.48 11.73
CA ALA A 29 -3.60 21.39 13.18
C ALA A 29 -2.23 21.30 13.89
N GLY A 30 -1.13 21.30 13.14
CA GLY A 30 0.24 21.31 13.67
C GLY A 30 0.85 19.92 13.90
N PHE A 31 0.23 18.85 13.40
CA PHE A 31 0.84 17.51 13.43
C PHE A 31 1.85 17.36 12.30
N VAL A 32 2.93 16.61 12.56
CA VAL A 32 3.93 16.29 11.54
C VAL A 32 3.34 15.25 10.58
N VAL A 33 3.17 15.64 9.32
CA VAL A 33 2.69 14.77 8.25
C VAL A 33 3.86 14.44 7.33
N MET A 34 4.34 13.21 7.41
CA MET A 34 5.36 12.71 6.48
C MET A 34 4.70 12.21 5.21
N ARG A 35 4.84 12.97 4.12
CA ARG A 35 4.50 12.50 2.77
C ARG A 35 5.75 11.87 2.18
N SER A 36 5.70 10.56 1.95
CA SER A 36 6.75 9.91 1.16
C SER A 36 6.72 10.53 -0.23
N GLU A 37 7.86 11.06 -0.70
CA GLU A 37 8.06 11.36 -2.11
C GLU A 37 7.96 10.03 -2.86
N GLY A 38 6.73 9.72 -3.28
CA GLY A 38 6.34 8.37 -3.61
C GLY A 38 7.01 7.89 -4.87
N GLY A 39 7.63 6.70 -4.82
CA GLY A 39 7.84 5.92 -6.03
C GLY A 39 6.52 5.64 -6.76
N PRO A 40 6.55 4.84 -7.84
CA PRO A 40 5.39 4.67 -8.71
C PRO A 40 4.11 4.31 -7.94
N ALA A 41 2.93 4.76 -8.40
CA ALA A 41 1.63 4.56 -7.73
C ALA A 41 1.24 3.09 -7.45
N TRP A 42 2.02 2.11 -7.92
CA TRP A 42 1.88 0.69 -7.64
C TRP A 42 2.76 0.19 -6.48
N MET A 43 3.67 1.00 -5.96
CA MET A 43 4.61 0.64 -4.90
C MET A 43 3.91 0.70 -3.53
N PRO A 44 4.18 -0.27 -2.64
CA PRO A 44 3.56 -0.28 -1.32
C PRO A 44 4.08 0.88 -0.47
N SER A 45 3.21 1.87 -0.21
CA SER A 45 3.52 3.04 0.63
C SER A 45 3.10 2.90 2.09
N THR A 46 2.36 1.84 2.43
CA THR A 46 1.87 1.56 3.79
C THR A 46 2.37 0.21 4.29
N PRO A 47 2.56 0.03 5.62
CA PRO A 47 2.92 -1.27 6.20
C PRO A 47 1.96 -2.39 5.78
N ARG A 48 0.65 -2.09 5.71
CA ARG A 48 -0.37 -3.05 5.25
C ARG A 48 -0.19 -3.45 3.79
N SER A 49 0.12 -2.51 2.91
CA SER A 49 0.41 -2.82 1.49
C SER A 49 1.69 -3.62 1.34
N LEU A 50 2.73 -3.30 2.12
CA LEU A 50 3.99 -4.05 2.12
C LEU A 50 3.79 -5.49 2.57
N ALA A 51 2.99 -5.72 3.63
CA ALA A 51 2.66 -7.07 4.09
C ALA A 51 1.97 -7.91 3.00
N LYS A 52 1.13 -7.31 2.15
CA LYS A 52 0.53 -8.01 1.00
C LYS A 52 1.58 -8.39 -0.05
N VAL A 53 2.52 -7.50 -0.33
CA VAL A 53 3.62 -7.75 -1.28
C VAL A 53 4.56 -8.85 -0.75
N GLN A 54 4.87 -8.84 0.54
CA GLN A 54 5.65 -9.91 1.19
C GLN A 54 4.91 -11.25 1.12
N ARG A 55 3.60 -11.26 1.42
CA ARG A 55 2.77 -12.46 1.29
C ARG A 55 2.74 -12.98 -0.15
N TYR A 56 2.63 -12.09 -1.14
CA TYR A 56 2.74 -12.48 -2.55
C TYR A 56 4.09 -13.14 -2.83
N ALA A 57 5.19 -12.53 -2.40
CA ALA A 57 6.53 -13.06 -2.62
C ALA A 57 6.74 -14.45 -1.99
N GLN A 58 6.21 -14.67 -0.79
CA GLN A 58 6.22 -15.98 -0.15
C GLN A 58 5.47 -17.03 -0.99
N LEU A 59 4.23 -16.74 -1.37
CA LEU A 59 3.40 -17.64 -2.18
C LEU A 59 4.00 -17.90 -3.57
N ALA A 60 4.64 -16.90 -4.18
CA ALA A 60 5.28 -17.03 -5.49
C ALA A 60 6.55 -17.92 -5.48
N ARG A 61 7.22 -18.05 -4.33
CA ARG A 61 8.32 -19.02 -4.16
C ARG A 61 7.82 -20.46 -4.09
N GLU A 62 6.64 -20.66 -3.51
CA GLU A 62 5.97 -21.96 -3.37
C GLU A 62 5.22 -22.35 -4.66
N HIS A 63 4.67 -21.36 -5.36
CA HIS A 63 3.83 -21.52 -6.56
C HIS A 63 4.33 -20.62 -7.69
N LYS A 64 4.87 -21.22 -8.75
CA LYS A 64 5.41 -20.48 -9.92
C LYS A 64 4.34 -19.87 -10.82
N ASP A 65 3.06 -20.22 -10.63
CA ASP A 65 1.94 -19.72 -11.44
C ASP A 65 1.23 -18.56 -10.74
N ILE A 66 1.25 -17.39 -11.39
CA ILE A 66 0.61 -16.16 -10.92
C ILE A 66 -0.90 -16.30 -10.72
N THR A 67 -1.58 -17.13 -11.51
CA THR A 67 -3.04 -17.34 -11.40
C THR A 67 -3.39 -18.09 -10.12
N VAL A 68 -2.55 -19.05 -9.72
CA VAL A 68 -2.67 -19.79 -8.46
C VAL A 68 -2.45 -18.85 -7.28
N VAL A 69 -1.39 -18.02 -7.33
CA VAL A 69 -1.11 -17.04 -6.27
C VAL A 69 -2.23 -16.00 -6.14
N ALA A 70 -2.76 -15.50 -7.27
CA ALA A 70 -3.88 -14.57 -7.29
C ALA A 70 -5.12 -15.16 -6.59
N ARG A 71 -5.42 -16.44 -6.87
CA ARG A 71 -6.51 -17.17 -6.21
C ARG A 71 -6.26 -17.34 -4.70
N LEU A 72 -5.06 -17.73 -4.28
CA LEU A 72 -4.70 -17.90 -2.87
C LEU A 72 -4.76 -16.58 -2.07
N MET A 73 -4.48 -15.45 -2.74
CA MET A 73 -4.60 -14.12 -2.16
C MET A 73 -5.99 -13.51 -2.27
N ASN A 74 -6.93 -14.18 -2.96
CA ASN A 74 -8.25 -13.67 -3.29
C ASN A 74 -8.22 -12.29 -3.97
N VAL A 75 -7.40 -12.16 -5.02
CA VAL A 75 -7.28 -10.95 -5.84
C VAL A 75 -7.34 -11.28 -7.33
N SER A 76 -7.58 -10.28 -8.17
CA SER A 76 -7.47 -10.44 -9.62
C SER A 76 -6.01 -10.66 -10.06
N VAL A 77 -5.82 -11.32 -11.21
CA VAL A 77 -4.49 -11.53 -11.80
C VAL A 77 -3.75 -10.20 -12.00
N ARG A 78 -4.44 -9.17 -12.49
CA ARG A 78 -3.87 -7.81 -12.62
C ARG A 78 -3.37 -7.23 -11.28
N HIS A 79 -4.03 -7.53 -10.16
CA HIS A 79 -3.54 -7.12 -8.85
C HIS A 79 -2.31 -7.93 -8.42
N ALA A 80 -2.32 -9.23 -8.69
CA ALA A 80 -1.16 -10.10 -8.44
C ALA A 80 0.07 -9.64 -9.25
N GLU A 81 -0.10 -9.21 -10.50
CA GLU A 81 0.98 -8.63 -11.33
C GLU A 81 1.57 -7.36 -10.69
N ARG A 82 0.73 -6.49 -10.12
CA ARG A 82 1.20 -5.31 -9.37
C ARG A 82 2.01 -5.71 -8.14
N TYR A 83 1.57 -6.73 -7.40
CA TYR A 83 2.35 -7.25 -6.28
C TYR A 83 3.66 -7.92 -6.73
N ALA A 84 3.68 -8.57 -7.90
CA ALA A 84 4.89 -9.14 -8.49
C ALA A 84 5.91 -8.06 -8.82
N ALA A 85 5.48 -6.99 -9.52
CA ALA A 85 6.31 -5.85 -9.86
C ALA A 85 6.86 -5.16 -8.60
N ALA A 86 6.01 -4.96 -7.59
CA ALA A 86 6.41 -4.43 -6.30
C ALA A 86 7.42 -5.33 -5.57
N ALA A 87 7.18 -6.63 -5.54
CA ALA A 87 8.07 -7.60 -4.89
C ALA A 87 9.44 -7.64 -5.57
N ALA A 88 9.50 -7.56 -6.90
CA ALA A 88 10.75 -7.46 -7.66
C ALA A 88 11.50 -6.15 -7.37
N ALA A 89 10.79 -5.02 -7.33
CA ALA A 89 11.39 -3.72 -7.00
C ALA A 89 11.92 -3.67 -5.56
N CYS A 90 11.27 -4.36 -4.62
CA CYS A 90 11.72 -4.49 -3.24
C CYS A 90 12.80 -5.57 -3.03
N GLY A 91 13.26 -6.27 -4.08
CA GLY A 91 14.24 -7.35 -3.97
C GLY A 91 13.73 -8.59 -3.22
N LEU A 92 12.41 -8.77 -3.13
CA LEU A 92 11.78 -9.91 -2.44
C LEU A 92 11.64 -11.14 -3.34
N LEU A 93 11.68 -10.93 -4.66
CA LEU A 93 11.77 -11.99 -5.65
C LEU A 93 13.11 -11.84 -6.37
N ASP A 94 13.80 -12.96 -6.55
CA ASP A 94 14.97 -12.99 -7.41
C ASP A 94 14.53 -12.49 -8.79
N LYS A 95 15.29 -11.56 -9.37
CA LYS A 95 15.10 -11.20 -10.77
C LYS A 95 15.18 -12.50 -11.54
N GLN A 96 14.07 -12.96 -12.11
CA GLN A 96 14.14 -13.96 -13.16
C GLN A 96 14.91 -13.30 -14.30
N THR A 97 16.22 -13.55 -14.31
CA THR A 97 17.09 -13.37 -15.47
C THR A 97 16.47 -14.23 -16.57
N SER A 98 15.69 -13.58 -17.42
CA SER A 98 15.50 -14.02 -18.80
C SER A 98 16.80 -13.80 -19.56
#